data_AF-A0A8T0IQU9-F1
#
_entry.id   AF-A0A8T0IQU9-F1
#
_cell.length_a   1.000
_cell.length_b   1.000
_cell.length_c   1.000
_cell.angle_alpha   90.00
_cell.angle_beta   90.00
_cell.angle_gamma   90.00
#
_symmetry.space_group_name_H-M   'P 1'
#
loop_
_entity.id
_entity.type
_entity.pdbx_description
1 polymer ?
#
loop_
_entity_poly.entity_id
_entity_poly.type
_entity_poly.pdbx_seq_one_letter_code
_entity_poly.pdbx_strand_id
1 'polypeptide(L)'
;MASTELPVLRVGEERKRESLAFFDGSSCEYEVQGLQEGKWYEIKISYPSCIPASFDIRFSQHSSDYRRREGRKLLNIEKTIFYVTEDFSQQEKTAEPWGRVNVEVHPAGVISKHLSSDHPSIIFNILCEEVIFGIPKQAWWVGCLAALVICSAFYISARLPATLVPANARVAKDLKEVPAAMIASSCKLC
;
A
#
# COMPACT_ATOMS: atom_id res chain seq x y z
N MET A 1 -9.54 -33.27 23.41
CA MET A 1 -8.71 -33.44 22.21
C MET A 1 -9.57 -33.13 21.01
N ALA A 2 -9.57 -31.87 20.57
CA ALA A 2 -10.19 -31.47 19.30
C ALA A 2 -9.03 -31.23 18.33
N SER A 3 -9.00 -31.96 17.21
CA SER A 3 -8.11 -31.63 16.10
C SER A 3 -8.65 -30.37 15.45
N THR A 4 -8.28 -29.21 15.98
CA THR A 4 -8.62 -27.92 15.35
C THR A 4 -7.77 -27.81 14.10
N GLU A 5 -8.36 -28.14 12.94
CA GLU A 5 -7.73 -27.87 11.65
C GLU A 5 -7.42 -26.38 11.59
N LEU A 6 -6.14 -26.02 11.43
CA LEU A 6 -5.73 -24.63 11.37
C LEU A 6 -6.20 -24.01 10.05
N PRO A 7 -6.77 -22.79 10.07
CA PRO A 7 -7.14 -22.10 8.85
C PRO A 7 -5.88 -21.80 8.01
N VAL A 8 -5.90 -22.28 6.77
CA VAL A 8 -4.83 -22.09 5.81
C VAL A 8 -4.92 -20.71 5.14
N LEU A 9 -3.83 -19.93 5.15
CA LEU A 9 -3.67 -18.64 4.47
C LEU A 9 -2.71 -18.76 3.29
N ARG A 10 -3.23 -18.80 2.05
CA ARG A 10 -2.39 -18.94 0.86
C ARG A 10 -1.81 -17.60 0.40
N VAL A 11 -0.53 -17.59 0.02
CA VAL A 11 0.15 -16.43 -0.55
C VAL A 11 -0.55 -16.02 -1.86
N GLY A 12 -0.95 -14.76 -1.94
CA GLY A 12 -1.67 -14.17 -3.06
C GLY A 12 -3.20 -14.33 -3.01
N GLU A 13 -3.73 -15.07 -2.03
CA GLU A 13 -5.18 -15.26 -1.86
C GLU A 13 -5.69 -14.54 -0.61
N GLU A 14 -6.73 -13.71 -0.79
CA GLU A 14 -7.37 -12.99 0.32
C GLU A 14 -8.43 -13.89 0.98
N ARG A 15 -8.30 -14.12 2.29
CA ARG A 15 -9.37 -14.68 3.11
C ARG A 15 -10.27 -13.57 3.60
N LYS A 16 -11.55 -13.67 3.22
CA LYS A 16 -12.57 -12.65 3.49
C LYS A 16 -13.50 -13.09 4.61
N ARG A 17 -13.94 -12.11 5.40
CA ARG A 17 -14.94 -12.29 6.46
C ARG A 17 -14.55 -13.32 7.51
N GLU A 18 -13.27 -13.34 7.88
CA GLU A 18 -12.81 -14.02 9.09
C GLU A 18 -13.41 -13.32 10.32
N SER A 19 -13.68 -14.06 11.39
CA SER A 19 -14.38 -13.55 12.57
C SER A 19 -13.63 -13.95 13.83
N LEU A 20 -13.20 -12.96 14.62
CA LEU A 20 -12.55 -13.20 15.91
C LEU A 20 -13.32 -12.53 17.04
N ALA A 21 -13.39 -13.17 18.20
CA ALA A 21 -14.01 -12.56 19.37
C ALA A 21 -13.18 -11.37 19.86
N PHE A 22 -13.86 -10.25 20.14
CA PHE A 22 -13.21 -8.94 20.31
C PHE A 22 -12.71 -8.67 21.74
N PHE A 23 -13.34 -9.25 22.76
CA PHE A 23 -13.14 -8.81 24.15
C PHE A 23 -12.19 -9.66 25.01
N ASP A 24 -11.86 -10.88 24.59
CA ASP A 24 -11.13 -11.82 25.45
C ASP A 24 -9.65 -12.00 25.05
N GLY A 25 -9.07 -11.04 24.30
CA GLY A 25 -7.71 -11.20 23.75
C GLY A 25 -7.63 -12.45 22.88
N SER A 26 -8.72 -12.77 22.18
CA SER A 26 -8.80 -13.96 21.37
C SER A 26 -7.73 -13.89 20.28
N SER A 27 -7.10 -15.03 20.06
CA SER A 27 -6.05 -15.19 19.09
C SER A 27 -6.39 -16.36 18.17
N CYS A 28 -6.09 -16.19 16.89
CA CYS A 28 -6.31 -17.22 15.87
C CYS A 28 -4.99 -17.46 15.15
N GLU A 29 -4.61 -18.72 15.09
CA GLU A 29 -3.41 -19.15 14.38
C GLU A 29 -3.78 -19.57 12.95
N TYR A 30 -3.01 -19.10 11.99
CA TYR A 30 -3.15 -19.40 10.56
C TYR A 30 -1.91 -20.13 10.07
N GLU A 31 -2.10 -21.15 9.25
CA GLU A 31 -1.01 -21.84 8.53
C GLU A 31 -0.78 -21.13 7.19
N VAL A 32 0.38 -20.46 7.02
CA VAL A 32 0.65 -19.70 5.79
C VAL A 32 1.22 -20.59 4.71
N GLN A 33 0.48 -20.72 3.61
CA GLN A 33 0.80 -21.57 2.49
C GLN A 33 1.39 -20.88 1.26
N GLY A 34 2.47 -21.43 0.68
CA GLY A 34 3.09 -20.91 -0.55
C GLY A 34 4.22 -19.89 -0.34
N LEU A 35 4.83 -19.86 0.84
CA LEU A 35 6.05 -19.09 1.09
C LEU A 35 7.23 -19.70 0.34
N GLN A 36 8.10 -18.82 -0.18
CA GLN A 36 9.34 -19.15 -0.88
C GLN A 36 10.51 -18.44 -0.19
N GLU A 37 11.63 -19.13 -0.09
CA GLU A 37 12.88 -18.63 0.48
C GLU A 37 13.45 -17.45 -0.31
N GLY A 38 14.16 -16.56 0.39
CA GLY A 38 14.82 -15.41 -0.21
C GLY A 38 13.87 -14.28 -0.63
N LYS A 39 12.63 -14.30 -0.13
CA LYS A 39 11.57 -13.35 -0.52
C LYS A 39 10.98 -12.62 0.67
N TRP A 40 10.48 -11.42 0.37
CA TRP A 40 9.72 -10.60 1.32
C TRP A 40 8.23 -10.86 1.15
N TYR A 41 7.52 -10.90 2.26
CA TYR A 41 6.07 -11.02 2.28
C TYR A 41 5.46 -9.94 3.17
N GLU A 42 4.24 -9.54 2.85
CA GLU A 42 3.44 -8.59 3.62
C GLU A 42 2.09 -9.23 3.96
N ILE A 43 1.78 -9.28 5.26
CA ILE A 43 0.44 -9.65 5.74
C ILE A 43 -0.33 -8.38 6.00
N LYS A 44 -1.57 -8.35 5.49
CA LYS A 44 -2.50 -7.24 5.65
C LYS A 44 -3.77 -7.74 6.30
N ILE A 45 -4.21 -7.03 7.34
CA ILE A 45 -5.51 -7.24 7.96
C ILE A 45 -6.31 -5.97 7.78
N SER A 46 -7.51 -6.08 7.23
CA SER A 46 -8.45 -4.96 7.10
C SER A 46 -9.74 -5.26 7.85
N TYR A 47 -10.25 -4.26 8.55
CA TYR A 47 -11.44 -4.40 9.40
C TYR A 47 -12.32 -3.12 9.34
N PRO A 48 -13.60 -3.21 9.72
CA PRO A 48 -14.53 -2.09 9.69
C PRO A 48 -14.05 -0.91 10.55
N SER A 49 -14.15 0.29 9.99
CA SER A 49 -13.72 1.53 10.66
C SER A 49 -14.56 1.96 11.86
N CYS A 50 -15.73 1.36 12.06
CA CYS A 50 -16.64 1.69 13.15
C CYS A 50 -16.27 1.02 14.48
N ILE A 51 -15.31 0.08 14.49
CA ILE A 51 -14.90 -0.65 15.69
C ILE A 51 -13.49 -0.20 16.08
N PRO A 52 -13.28 0.33 17.30
CA PRO A 52 -11.96 0.69 17.80
C PRO A 52 -11.19 -0.59 18.16
N ALA A 53 -10.54 -1.21 17.18
CA ALA A 53 -9.75 -2.44 17.31
C ALA A 53 -8.31 -2.21 16.83
N SER A 54 -7.37 -2.98 17.34
CA SER A 54 -6.01 -3.11 16.83
C SER A 54 -5.67 -4.59 16.76
N PHE A 55 -5.04 -5.04 15.67
CA PHE A 55 -4.58 -6.42 15.56
C PHE A 55 -3.07 -6.48 15.80
N ASP A 56 -2.63 -7.52 16.48
CA ASP A 56 -1.23 -7.87 16.60
C ASP A 56 -0.96 -9.14 15.78
N ILE A 57 -0.02 -9.05 14.85
CA ILE A 57 0.37 -10.14 13.96
C ILE A 57 1.71 -10.63 14.45
N ARG A 58 1.73 -11.81 15.09
CA ARG A 58 2.94 -12.45 15.60
C ARG A 58 3.22 -13.71 14.82
N PHE A 59 4.46 -13.88 14.38
CA PHE A 59 4.91 -15.14 13.80
C PHE A 59 5.31 -16.07 14.94
N SER A 60 4.90 -17.33 14.87
CA SER A 60 5.25 -18.33 15.90
C SER A 60 6.77 -18.61 15.97
N GLN A 61 7.55 -18.17 14.97
CA GLN A 61 9.00 -18.36 14.90
C GLN A 61 9.75 -17.13 15.42
N HIS A 62 10.61 -17.36 16.42
CA HIS A 62 11.23 -16.37 17.31
C HIS A 62 12.42 -15.58 16.71
N SER A 63 12.58 -15.44 15.39
CA SER A 63 13.86 -14.88 14.88
C SER A 63 13.79 -14.19 13.52
N SER A 64 12.97 -13.16 13.38
CA SER A 64 13.27 -12.14 12.37
C SER A 64 12.81 -10.77 12.85
N ASP A 65 13.54 -9.74 12.40
CA ASP A 65 13.31 -8.32 12.67
C ASP A 65 11.88 -7.90 12.36
N TYR A 66 10.99 -8.15 13.31
CA TYR A 66 9.62 -7.67 13.29
C TYR A 66 9.66 -6.17 13.50
N ARG A 67 9.71 -5.42 12.39
CA ARG A 67 9.67 -3.97 12.43
C ARG A 67 8.24 -3.51 12.63
N ARG A 68 7.76 -3.54 13.87
CA ARG A 68 6.50 -2.88 14.26
C ARG A 68 6.61 -1.40 13.94
N ARG A 69 5.77 -0.89 13.04
CA ARG A 69 5.64 0.56 12.86
C ARG A 69 4.66 1.09 13.90
N GLU A 70 5.18 1.66 14.99
CA GLU A 70 4.39 2.40 15.99
C GLU A 70 4.03 3.82 15.52
N GLY A 71 3.50 3.94 14.30
CA GLY A 71 3.06 5.21 13.72
C GLY A 71 1.55 5.43 13.83
N ARG A 72 1.10 6.69 13.72
CA ARG A 72 -0.33 7.00 13.54
C ARG A 72 -0.83 6.31 12.26
N LYS A 73 -1.83 5.44 12.41
CA LYS A 73 -2.41 4.66 11.30
C LYS A 73 -3.33 5.56 10.48
N LEU A 74 -3.05 5.68 9.18
CA LEU A 74 -3.88 6.45 8.25
C LEU A 74 -5.16 5.71 7.84
N LEU A 75 -5.20 4.38 8.02
CA LEU A 75 -6.33 3.51 7.74
C LEU A 75 -6.47 2.45 8.84
N ASN A 76 -7.66 1.86 8.97
CA ASN A 76 -7.95 0.71 9.84
C ASN A 76 -7.45 -0.58 9.17
N ILE A 77 -6.13 -0.61 8.94
CA ILE A 77 -5.41 -1.74 8.36
C ILE A 77 -4.17 -1.98 9.21
N GLU A 78 -3.98 -3.23 9.62
CA GLU A 78 -2.70 -3.69 10.15
C GLU A 78 -1.85 -4.28 9.05
N LYS A 79 -0.56 -3.95 9.06
CA LYS A 79 0.39 -4.50 8.10
C LYS A 79 1.70 -4.87 8.76
N THR A 80 2.21 -6.05 8.41
CA THR A 80 3.52 -6.53 8.85
C THR A 80 4.26 -7.10 7.65
N ILE A 81 5.52 -6.71 7.51
CA ILE A 81 6.43 -7.17 6.45
C ILE A 81 7.48 -8.05 7.11
N PHE A 82 7.76 -9.21 6.53
CA PHE A 82 8.78 -10.14 6.99
C PHE A 82 9.56 -10.74 5.82
N TYR A 83 10.77 -11.22 6.11
CA TYR A 83 11.66 -11.86 5.14
C TYR A 83 11.82 -13.33 5.49
N VAL A 84 11.76 -14.20 4.48
CA VAL A 84 11.97 -15.64 4.64
C VAL A 84 13.44 -15.96 4.35
N THR A 85 14.21 -16.19 5.41
CA THR A 85 15.62 -16.64 5.37
C THR A 85 15.71 -18.18 5.32
N GLU A 86 16.84 -18.74 4.91
CA GLU A 86 17.12 -20.19 4.93
C GLU A 86 16.98 -20.82 6.35
N ASP A 87 17.15 -20.04 7.42
CA ASP A 87 16.86 -20.49 8.79
C ASP A 87 15.37 -20.84 9.01
N PHE A 88 14.47 -20.30 8.16
CA PHE A 88 13.05 -20.69 8.14
C PHE A 88 12.83 -22.05 7.47
N SER A 89 13.71 -22.47 6.55
CA SER A 89 13.59 -23.75 5.82
C SER A 89 14.32 -24.91 6.50
N GLN A 90 15.29 -24.63 7.37
CA GLN A 90 16.05 -25.66 8.09
C GLN A 90 15.25 -26.43 9.18
N GLN A 91 14.02 -26.01 9.47
CA GLN A 91 13.14 -26.66 10.46
C GLN A 91 12.31 -27.81 9.85
N GLU A 92 12.81 -28.48 8.82
CA GLU A 92 12.21 -29.69 8.24
C GLU A 92 12.25 -30.92 9.19
N LYS A 93 13.01 -30.83 10.30
CA LYS A 93 13.24 -31.96 11.25
C LYS A 93 12.39 -31.93 12.53
N THR A 94 11.56 -30.93 12.75
CA THR A 94 10.67 -30.89 13.93
C THR A 94 9.23 -30.78 13.44
N ALA A 95 8.36 -31.67 13.92
CA ALA A 95 7.01 -31.97 13.43
C ALA A 95 5.98 -30.82 13.51
N GLU A 96 6.42 -29.57 13.56
CA GLU A 96 5.55 -28.40 13.59
C GLU A 96 5.36 -27.85 12.17
N PRO A 97 4.12 -27.66 11.70
CA PRO A 97 3.85 -27.13 10.38
C PRO A 97 4.37 -25.70 10.25
N TRP A 98 5.24 -25.56 9.27
CA TRP A 98 5.66 -24.35 8.56
C TRP A 98 4.75 -23.11 8.69
N GLY A 99 5.36 -21.95 8.94
CA GLY A 99 4.74 -20.64 8.66
C GLY A 99 3.48 -20.29 9.47
N ARG A 100 3.42 -20.62 10.76
CA ARG A 100 2.29 -20.23 11.63
C ARG A 100 2.28 -18.75 11.97
N VAL A 101 1.17 -18.10 11.68
CA VAL A 101 0.91 -16.69 12.02
C VAL A 101 -0.21 -16.63 13.03
N ASN A 102 0.12 -16.12 14.21
CA ASN A 102 -0.85 -15.83 15.24
C ASN A 102 -1.35 -14.39 15.09
N VAL A 103 -2.67 -14.25 15.00
CA VAL A 103 -3.37 -12.97 14.91
C VAL A 103 -4.15 -12.78 16.19
N GLU A 104 -3.76 -11.78 16.98
CA GLU A 104 -4.39 -11.40 18.25
C GLU A 104 -5.14 -10.07 18.08
N VAL A 105 -6.33 -9.96 18.67
CA VAL A 105 -7.12 -8.73 18.65
C VAL A 105 -7.07 -8.02 19.99
N HIS A 106 -6.79 -6.73 19.95
CA HIS A 106 -6.80 -5.83 21.09
C HIS A 106 -7.81 -4.70 20.91
N PRO A 107 -8.58 -4.34 21.96
CA PRO A 107 -9.44 -3.17 21.93
C PRO A 107 -8.59 -1.89 21.91
N ALA A 108 -8.88 -0.98 20.98
CA ALA A 108 -8.13 0.26 20.78
C ALA A 108 -9.00 1.50 21.03
N GLY A 109 -9.47 1.70 22.27
CA GLY A 109 -10.19 2.91 22.67
C GLY A 109 -11.47 2.65 23.47
N VAL A 110 -12.32 3.68 23.59
CA VAL A 110 -13.58 3.61 24.35
C VAL A 110 -14.65 3.01 23.46
N ILE A 111 -15.09 1.80 23.83
CA ILE A 111 -16.09 1.04 23.08
C ILE A 111 -17.48 1.49 23.53
N SER A 112 -18.34 1.82 22.56
CA SER A 112 -19.72 2.23 22.86
C SER A 112 -20.52 1.08 23.46
N LYS A 113 -21.42 1.42 24.40
CA LYS A 113 -22.29 0.47 25.11
C LYS A 113 -23.25 -0.33 24.20
N HIS A 114 -23.33 0.03 22.91
CA HIS A 114 -24.11 -0.69 21.90
C HIS A 114 -23.40 -1.92 21.32
N LEU A 115 -22.07 -2.02 21.46
CA LEU A 115 -21.30 -3.21 21.08
C LEU A 115 -21.33 -4.29 22.17
N SER A 116 -22.06 -4.05 23.27
CA SER A 116 -21.99 -4.81 24.53
C SER A 116 -23.00 -5.95 24.66
N SER A 117 -23.83 -6.22 23.66
CA SER A 117 -24.84 -7.28 23.75
C SER A 117 -24.27 -8.57 23.15
N ASP A 118 -23.83 -9.49 24.02
CA ASP A 118 -23.60 -10.92 23.78
C ASP A 118 -22.48 -11.36 22.82
N HIS A 119 -21.26 -10.83 22.99
CA HIS A 119 -20.04 -11.20 22.23
C HIS A 119 -19.95 -10.58 20.82
N PRO A 120 -19.49 -9.31 20.69
CA PRO A 120 -19.12 -8.80 19.38
C PRO A 120 -17.91 -9.57 18.86
N SER A 121 -18.09 -10.29 17.77
CA SER A 121 -16.98 -10.70 16.93
C SER A 121 -16.66 -9.58 15.94
N ILE A 122 -15.37 -9.36 15.71
CA ILE A 122 -14.91 -8.46 14.66
C ILE A 122 -14.73 -9.27 13.37
N ILE A 123 -15.37 -8.79 12.30
CA ILE A 123 -15.18 -9.36 10.97
C ILE A 123 -13.99 -8.65 10.32
N PHE A 124 -13.04 -9.40 9.79
CA PHE A 124 -11.86 -8.87 9.11
C PHE A 124 -11.53 -9.69 7.86
N ASN A 125 -10.73 -9.10 6.99
CA ASN A 125 -10.09 -9.81 5.90
C ASN A 125 -8.59 -9.89 6.17
N ILE A 126 -7.98 -11.01 5.82
CA ILE A 126 -6.55 -11.25 5.93
C ILE A 126 -5.99 -11.73 4.59
N LEU A 127 -4.82 -11.20 4.23
CA LEU A 127 -4.13 -11.51 2.98
C LEU A 127 -2.62 -11.56 3.24
N CYS A 128 -1.94 -12.51 2.60
CA CYS A 128 -0.48 -12.56 2.54
C CYS A 128 -0.02 -12.34 1.09
N GLU A 129 0.82 -11.34 0.81
CA GLU A 129 1.32 -11.03 -0.53
C GLU A 129 2.84 -11.08 -0.60
N GLU A 130 3.37 -11.47 -1.76
CA GLU A 130 4.80 -11.34 -2.09
C GLU A 130 5.13 -9.87 -2.38
N VAL A 131 6.20 -9.38 -1.75
CA VAL A 131 6.69 -8.01 -1.87
C VAL A 131 8.06 -8.00 -2.51
N ILE A 132 8.27 -7.12 -3.48
CA ILE A 132 9.55 -6.91 -4.14
C ILE A 132 9.89 -5.43 -3.98
N PHE A 133 11.05 -5.15 -3.37
CA PHE A 133 11.52 -3.78 -3.13
C PHE A 133 10.53 -2.91 -2.31
N GLY A 134 9.81 -3.51 -1.38
CA GLY A 134 8.80 -2.83 -0.56
C GLY A 134 7.48 -2.54 -1.27
N ILE A 135 7.32 -2.98 -2.52
CA ILE A 135 6.10 -2.82 -3.33
C ILE A 135 5.47 -4.20 -3.57
N PRO A 136 4.15 -4.38 -3.39
CA PRO A 136 3.48 -5.64 -3.67
C PRO A 136 3.63 -6.01 -5.14
N LYS A 137 3.87 -7.29 -5.43
CA LYS A 137 4.09 -7.83 -6.78
C LYS A 137 3.03 -7.37 -7.79
N GLN A 138 1.78 -7.30 -7.36
CA GLN A 138 0.65 -6.91 -8.20
C GLN A 138 0.74 -5.45 -8.70
N ALA A 139 1.44 -4.57 -8.00
CA ALA A 139 1.60 -3.17 -8.40
C ALA A 139 2.73 -2.92 -9.43
N TRP A 140 3.60 -3.91 -9.69
CA TRP A 140 4.72 -3.75 -10.62
C TRP A 140 4.28 -3.47 -12.05
N TRP A 141 3.15 -4.03 -12.49
CA TRP A 141 2.63 -3.78 -13.84
C TRP A 141 2.29 -2.31 -14.06
N VAL A 142 1.74 -1.65 -13.03
CA VAL A 142 1.46 -0.22 -13.05
C VAL A 142 2.76 0.59 -13.11
N GLY A 143 3.78 0.17 -12.37
CA GLY A 143 5.12 0.77 -12.43
C GLY A 143 5.75 0.69 -13.83
N CYS A 144 5.69 -0.47 -14.47
CA CYS A 144 6.18 -0.65 -15.84
C CYS A 144 5.41 0.23 -16.84
N LEU A 145 4.08 0.31 -16.73
CA LEU A 145 3.26 1.16 -17.60
C LEU A 145 3.62 2.64 -17.42
N ALA A 146 3.77 3.10 -16.18
CA ALA A 146 4.17 4.48 -15.90
C ALA A 146 5.56 4.80 -16.47
N ALA A 147 6.53 3.89 -16.33
CA ALA A 147 7.86 4.05 -16.90
C ALA A 147 7.82 4.15 -18.44
N LEU A 148 7.00 3.32 -19.09
CA LEU A 148 6.80 3.37 -20.55
C LEU A 148 6.26 4.74 -20.98
N VAL A 149 5.24 5.25 -20.29
CA VAL A 149 4.66 6.57 -20.57
C VAL A 149 5.73 7.66 -20.45
N ILE A 150 6.51 7.65 -19.36
CA ILE A 150 7.59 8.62 -19.14
C ILE A 150 8.63 8.53 -20.27
N CYS A 151 9.12 7.33 -20.58
CA CYS A 151 10.08 7.11 -21.68
C CYS A 151 9.54 7.59 -23.02
N SER A 152 8.27 7.32 -23.31
CA SER A 152 7.62 7.76 -24.55
C SER A 152 7.50 9.29 -24.62
N ALA A 153 7.16 9.95 -23.53
CA ALA A 153 7.08 11.40 -23.46
C ALA A 153 8.44 12.05 -23.69
N PHE A 154 9.51 11.50 -23.08
CA PHE A 154 10.88 11.95 -23.34
C PHE A 154 11.32 11.71 -24.79
N TYR A 155 11.02 10.53 -25.34
CA TYR A 155 11.35 10.20 -26.73
C TYR A 155 10.65 11.14 -27.72
N ILE A 156 9.35 11.37 -27.52
CA ILE A 156 8.53 12.30 -28.31
C ILE A 156 9.10 13.71 -28.19
N SER A 157 9.32 14.23 -26.99
CA SER A 157 9.90 15.56 -26.77
C SER A 157 11.29 15.72 -27.40
N ALA A 158 12.14 14.68 -27.40
CA ALA A 158 13.46 14.72 -28.01
C ALA A 158 13.42 14.63 -29.55
N ARG A 159 12.38 14.03 -30.11
CA ARG A 159 12.16 13.89 -31.56
C ARG A 159 11.24 14.95 -32.14
N LEU A 160 10.53 15.72 -31.31
CA LEU A 160 9.74 16.85 -31.78
C LEU A 160 10.71 17.91 -32.32
N PRO A 161 10.67 18.21 -33.63
CA PRO A 161 11.36 19.38 -34.14
C PRO A 161 10.79 20.62 -33.46
N ALA A 162 11.63 21.62 -33.17
CA ALA A 162 11.26 22.90 -32.56
C ALA A 162 10.23 23.74 -33.37
N THR A 163 9.60 23.15 -34.39
CA THR A 163 8.63 23.75 -35.30
C THR A 163 7.20 23.80 -34.73
N LEU A 164 6.90 23.08 -33.65
CA LEU A 164 5.60 23.12 -32.95
C LEU A 164 5.58 24.10 -31.76
N VAL A 165 6.68 24.78 -31.47
CA VAL A 165 6.64 26.01 -30.66
C VAL A 165 6.43 27.14 -31.67
N PRO A 166 5.19 27.56 -31.97
CA PRO A 166 4.98 28.80 -32.69
C PRO A 166 5.63 29.89 -31.83
N ALA A 167 6.74 30.42 -32.31
CA ALA A 167 7.23 31.69 -31.82
C ALA A 167 6.06 32.65 -31.88
N ASN A 168 5.59 33.14 -30.73
CA ASN A 168 4.62 34.23 -30.63
C ASN A 168 5.31 35.52 -31.12
N ALA A 169 5.68 35.54 -32.40
CA ALA A 169 6.24 36.65 -33.14
C ALA A 169 5.17 37.68 -33.54
N ARG A 170 3.92 37.50 -33.08
CA ARG A 170 2.86 38.52 -33.21
C ARG A 170 2.97 39.59 -32.12
N VAL A 171 3.35 39.23 -30.88
CA VAL A 171 3.47 40.19 -29.77
C VAL A 171 4.66 41.14 -29.94
N ALA A 172 5.72 40.71 -30.62
CA ALA A 172 6.92 41.55 -30.85
C ALA A 172 6.79 42.49 -32.07
N LYS A 173 5.85 42.25 -32.99
CA LYS A 173 5.66 43.11 -34.17
C LYS A 173 4.76 44.31 -33.88
N ASP A 174 3.79 44.18 -32.97
CA ASP A 174 2.90 45.28 -32.60
C ASP A 174 3.59 46.40 -31.79
N LEU A 175 4.75 46.13 -31.19
CA LEU A 175 5.53 47.16 -30.46
C LEU A 175 6.55 47.91 -31.34
N LYS A 176 6.71 47.54 -32.62
CA LYS A 176 7.71 48.16 -33.52
C LYS A 176 7.12 49.01 -34.64
N GLU A 177 5.80 49.05 -34.82
CA GLU A 177 5.12 49.94 -35.77
C GLU A 177 4.31 51.04 -35.08
N VAL A 178 4.95 51.82 -34.21
CA VAL A 178 4.52 53.20 -33.98
C VAL A 178 5.36 54.08 -34.89
N PRO A 179 4.87 54.51 -36.07
CA PRO A 179 5.60 55.44 -36.90
C PRO A 179 5.70 56.79 -36.19
N ALA A 180 6.94 57.27 -36.01
CA ALA A 180 7.31 58.58 -35.47
C ALA A 180 6.98 59.75 -36.42
N ALA A 181 5.80 59.72 -37.06
CA ALA A 181 5.39 60.66 -38.10
C ALA A 181 3.97 61.16 -37.88
N MET A 182 3.63 61.64 -36.68
CA MET A 182 2.37 62.37 -36.48
C MET A 182 2.34 63.31 -35.27
N ILE A 183 3.43 64.03 -34.96
CA ILE A 183 3.34 65.21 -34.06
C ILE A 183 4.30 66.31 -34.53
N ALA A 184 4.14 66.78 -35.77
CA ALA A 184 4.79 67.99 -36.26
C ALA A 184 4.09 68.56 -37.49
N SER A 185 2.81 68.94 -37.39
CA SER A 185 2.21 69.99 -38.27
C SER A 185 0.74 70.24 -37.91
N SER A 186 0.48 71.05 -36.88
CA SER A 186 -0.69 71.94 -36.80
C SER A 186 -0.64 72.71 -35.50
N CYS A 187 0.24 73.72 -35.46
CA CYS A 187 0.09 74.84 -34.54
C CYS A 187 0.71 76.08 -35.23
N LYS A 188 -0.05 76.66 -36.16
CA LYS A 188 0.08 78.05 -36.61
C LYS A 188 -1.26 78.48 -37.25
N LEU A 189 -1.81 79.57 -36.71
CA LEU A 189 -2.98 80.36 -37.12
C LEU A 189 -4.38 79.83 -36.72
N CYS A 190 -4.82 80.21 -35.52
CA CYS A 190 -5.73 81.35 -35.31
C CYS A 190 -5.43 82.00 -33.96
#